data_AF-A0A8T1QUL5-F1
#
_entry.id   AF-A0A8T1QUL5-F1
#
_cell.length_a   1.000
_cell.length_b   1.000
_cell.length_c   1.000
_cell.angle_alpha   90.00
_cell.angle_beta   90.00
_cell.angle_gamma   90.00
#
_symmetry.space_group_name_H-M   'P 1'
#
loop_
_entity.id
_entity.type
_entity.pdbx_description
1 polymer ?
#
loop_
_entity_poly.entity_id
_entity_poly.type
_entity_poly.pdbx_seq_one_letter_code
_entity_poly.pdbx_strand_id
1 'polypeptide(L)'
;MASVSSLSFSVPSQYPDRRAIVSSTRTLPTNSEGFRLRTSLSCHCVGIRASVSSRLAIHCMSTSIELPTVSETKLNFLKSYKRPIPAVYNNVIQELIVQQHLMKYKRTYRYDPVFALGFVTVYDQLMDGYPSDEDRDAIFQAYIKALKEDPEQYRIDAQKLEEWARAQTASSLVEFASREGEVEGILKDIAERAGGKGSFSYSRFFAVGLFRLLELANATEPKILEKLCASLNVNKRSVDRDLDVYRNLLSKLVQAKELLKEYMDREKKKREERAGVPQANEAITKCLGEYQHAGL
;
A
#
# COMPACT_ATOMS: atom_id res chain seq x y z
N MET A 1 -4.57 -22.92 17.38
CA MET A 1 -5.22 -21.77 18.04
C MET A 1 -4.16 -20.97 18.78
N ALA A 2 -3.43 -20.09 18.09
CA ALA A 2 -2.41 -19.25 18.71
C ALA A 2 -2.92 -17.81 18.74
N SER A 3 -3.15 -17.30 19.95
CA SER A 3 -3.59 -15.93 20.21
C SER A 3 -2.45 -14.96 19.94
N VAL A 4 -2.69 -13.96 19.09
CA VAL A 4 -1.75 -12.87 18.83
C VAL A 4 -1.85 -11.88 20.01
N SER A 5 -0.76 -11.75 20.75
CA SER A 5 -0.68 -10.90 21.94
C SER A 5 -0.89 -9.42 21.60
N SER A 6 -1.75 -8.76 22.37
CA SER A 6 -2.05 -7.33 22.28
C SER A 6 -0.81 -6.46 22.50
N LEU A 7 -0.51 -5.59 21.53
CA LEU A 7 0.54 -4.58 21.61
C LEU A 7 0.11 -3.46 22.58
N SER A 8 0.93 -3.16 23.59
CA SER A 8 0.77 -1.98 24.44
C SER A 8 2.06 -1.17 24.43
N PHE A 9 1.97 0.12 24.12
CA PHE A 9 3.11 1.04 24.15
C PHE A 9 2.72 2.35 24.83
N SER A 10 3.48 2.68 25.88
CA SER A 10 3.32 3.90 26.68
C SER A 10 3.97 5.11 25.99
N VAL A 11 3.29 6.26 26.04
CA VAL A 11 3.70 7.55 25.48
C VAL A 11 4.36 8.43 26.56
N PRO A 12 5.50 9.09 26.27
CA PRO A 12 5.86 10.32 26.97
C PRO A 12 5.61 11.58 26.12
N SER A 13 5.17 12.61 26.83
CA SER A 13 4.60 13.89 26.39
C SER A 13 5.55 14.86 25.65
N GLN A 14 4.89 15.80 24.96
CA GLN A 14 5.30 16.92 24.10
C GLN A 14 6.18 18.01 24.75
N TYR A 15 6.88 18.80 23.91
CA TYR A 15 6.73 20.27 23.81
C TYR A 15 7.34 20.83 22.47
N PRO A 16 6.92 22.02 21.97
CA PRO A 16 6.97 22.38 20.54
C PRO A 16 7.92 23.55 20.21
N ASP A 17 8.14 23.81 18.91
CA ASP A 17 8.34 25.19 18.46
C ASP A 17 7.87 25.49 17.02
N ARG A 18 7.45 26.74 16.84
CA ARG A 18 6.53 27.30 15.84
C ARG A 18 7.30 28.25 14.91
N ARG A 19 6.82 28.42 13.65
CA ARG A 19 6.84 29.63 12.76
C ARG A 19 6.97 29.23 11.29
N ALA A 20 6.54 29.97 10.27
CA ALA A 20 5.41 30.86 9.99
C ALA A 20 5.54 31.17 8.49
N ILE A 21 4.41 31.26 7.78
CA ILE A 21 4.30 31.56 6.33
C ILE A 21 4.46 33.06 6.10
N VAL A 22 5.15 33.48 5.03
CA VAL A 22 4.95 34.79 4.38
C VAL A 22 5.10 34.68 2.87
N SER A 23 4.05 35.09 2.15
CA SER A 23 4.01 35.37 0.71
C SER A 23 4.42 36.82 0.45
N SER A 24 5.06 37.12 -0.67
CA SER A 24 5.21 38.50 -1.14
C SER A 24 5.17 38.62 -2.66
N THR A 25 4.26 39.47 -3.12
CA THR A 25 3.98 39.95 -4.48
C THR A 25 4.82 41.20 -4.77
N ARG A 26 5.25 41.41 -6.03
CA ARG A 26 5.40 42.71 -6.73
C ARG A 26 5.92 42.49 -8.17
N THR A 27 5.09 42.66 -9.20
CA THR A 27 4.90 43.86 -10.06
C THR A 27 6.06 44.19 -11.02
N LEU A 28 5.72 44.19 -12.32
CA LEU A 28 6.45 44.62 -13.52
C LEU A 28 6.90 46.10 -13.44
N PRO A 29 7.89 46.51 -14.27
CA PRO A 29 7.52 47.26 -15.49
C PRO A 29 8.34 46.92 -16.75
N THR A 30 7.80 47.43 -17.85
CA THR A 30 8.06 47.24 -19.29
C THR A 30 9.23 48.09 -19.85
N ASN A 31 9.89 47.59 -20.92
CA ASN A 31 10.38 48.28 -22.15
C ASN A 31 11.38 47.33 -22.86
N SER A 32 11.13 46.77 -24.06
CA SER A 32 10.97 47.29 -25.43
C SER A 32 12.25 47.07 -26.26
N GLU A 33 12.05 46.69 -27.54
CA GLU A 33 13.02 46.31 -28.61
C GLU A 33 13.21 44.79 -28.75
N GLY A 34 12.97 44.12 -29.88
CA GLY A 34 12.56 44.56 -31.21
C GLY A 34 13.09 43.56 -32.24
N PHE A 35 12.33 42.52 -32.58
CA PHE A 35 12.56 41.77 -33.82
C PHE A 35 11.23 41.38 -34.46
N ARG A 36 11.02 41.93 -35.67
CA ARG A 36 9.86 41.71 -36.54
C ARG A 36 10.05 40.39 -37.29
N LEU A 37 9.00 39.57 -37.31
CA LEU A 37 8.70 38.70 -38.45
C LEU A 37 7.20 38.85 -38.76
N ARG A 38 6.93 39.45 -39.93
CA ARG A 38 5.61 39.56 -40.53
C ARG A 38 5.26 38.24 -41.20
N THR A 39 4.08 37.71 -40.91
CA THR A 39 3.32 36.93 -41.90
C THR A 39 1.86 37.32 -41.79
N SER A 40 1.36 37.94 -42.85
CA SER A 40 -0.03 38.34 -43.06
C SER A 40 -0.92 37.12 -43.22
N LEU A 41 -2.03 37.07 -42.49
CA LEU A 41 -3.17 36.20 -42.80
C LEU A 41 -4.35 37.10 -43.13
N SER A 42 -4.82 37.04 -44.37
CA SER A 42 -6.12 37.53 -44.79
C SER A 42 -6.73 36.57 -45.81
N CYS A 43 -8.03 36.35 -45.64
CA CYS A 43 -9.02 35.79 -46.56
C CYS A 43 -8.90 34.29 -46.90
N HIS A 44 -9.96 33.50 -47.03
CA HIS A 44 -11.40 33.76 -47.18
C HIS A 44 -12.17 32.57 -46.60
N CYS A 45 -13.35 32.81 -46.01
CA CYS A 45 -14.34 31.77 -45.79
C CYS A 45 -14.92 31.30 -47.13
N VAL A 46 -14.59 30.07 -47.53
CA VAL A 46 -15.33 29.33 -48.56
C VAL A 46 -15.61 27.94 -47.99
N GLY A 47 -16.88 27.65 -47.79
CA GLY A 47 -17.34 26.35 -47.32
C GLY A 47 -17.09 25.27 -48.36
N ILE A 48 -16.46 24.17 -47.95
CA ILE A 48 -16.42 22.92 -48.71
C ILE A 48 -16.72 21.75 -47.77
N ARG A 49 -17.89 21.15 -48.06
CA ARG A 49 -18.33 19.76 -47.89
C ARG A 49 -17.42 18.80 -47.09
N ALA A 50 -18.01 18.20 -46.05
CA ALA A 50 -17.43 17.09 -45.31
C ALA A 50 -17.05 15.93 -46.24
N SER A 51 -15.74 15.68 -46.35
CA SER A 51 -15.20 14.44 -46.88
C SER A 51 -14.79 13.57 -45.69
N VAL A 52 -15.23 12.31 -45.70
CA VAL A 52 -14.90 11.31 -44.68
C VAL A 52 -13.42 11.00 -44.78
N SER A 53 -12.59 11.78 -44.08
CA SER A 53 -11.16 11.51 -43.96
C SER A 53 -10.99 10.27 -43.11
N SER A 54 -10.51 9.18 -43.72
CA SER A 54 -10.07 8.01 -42.99
C SER A 54 -9.08 8.47 -41.91
N ARG A 55 -9.39 8.16 -40.66
CA ARG A 55 -8.44 8.34 -39.56
C ARG A 55 -7.35 7.29 -39.77
N LEU A 56 -6.30 7.63 -40.50
CA LEU A 56 -5.05 6.88 -40.47
C LEU A 56 -4.51 7.02 -39.05
N ALA A 57 -4.87 6.07 -38.19
CA ALA A 57 -4.22 5.89 -36.90
C ALA A 57 -2.78 5.49 -37.20
N ILE A 58 -1.84 6.39 -36.92
CA ILE A 58 -0.41 6.09 -36.96
C ILE A 58 -0.15 5.09 -35.83
N HIS A 59 -0.14 3.81 -36.17
CA HIS A 59 0.20 2.74 -35.24
C HIS A 59 1.73 2.67 -35.18
N CYS A 60 2.31 3.38 -34.21
CA CYS A 60 3.73 3.27 -33.92
C CYS A 60 4.00 1.91 -33.28
N MET A 61 4.26 0.88 -34.09
CA MET A 61 4.68 -0.43 -33.59
C MET A 61 6.15 -0.35 -33.18
N SER A 62 6.37 0.05 -31.94
CA SER A 62 7.65 -0.15 -31.29
C SER A 62 7.74 -1.63 -30.87
N THR A 63 8.69 -2.38 -31.42
CA THR A 63 9.06 -3.71 -30.93
C THR A 63 9.83 -3.61 -29.61
N SER A 64 9.28 -2.87 -28.66
CA SER A 64 9.72 -2.87 -27.28
C SER A 64 9.09 -4.07 -26.60
N ILE A 65 9.83 -4.74 -25.71
CA ILE A 65 9.19 -5.58 -24.69
C ILE A 65 8.18 -4.67 -23.99
N GLU A 66 6.90 -4.85 -24.26
CA GLU A 66 5.84 -3.97 -23.77
C GLU A 66 5.73 -4.21 -22.26
N LEU A 67 6.45 -3.37 -21.50
CA LEU A 67 6.35 -3.38 -20.04
C LEU A 67 4.92 -3.00 -19.69
N PRO A 68 4.24 -3.78 -18.84
CA PRO A 68 2.85 -3.50 -18.55
C PRO A 68 2.71 -2.14 -17.89
N THR A 69 1.62 -1.45 -18.18
CA THR A 69 1.29 -0.18 -17.50
C THR A 69 0.69 -0.44 -16.12
N VAL A 70 0.70 0.58 -15.25
CA VAL A 70 0.00 0.52 -13.96
C VAL A 70 -1.48 0.17 -14.14
N SER A 71 -2.11 0.72 -15.18
CA SER A 71 -3.51 0.45 -15.53
C SER A 71 -3.73 -1.01 -15.88
N GLU A 72 -2.82 -1.64 -16.64
CA GLU A 72 -2.88 -3.07 -16.94
C GLU A 72 -2.71 -3.93 -15.69
N THR A 73 -1.76 -3.62 -14.80
CA THR A 73 -1.61 -4.36 -13.53
C THR A 73 -2.89 -4.28 -12.69
N LYS A 74 -3.49 -3.09 -12.55
CA LYS A 74 -4.77 -2.94 -11.84
C LYS A 74 -5.90 -3.71 -12.51
N LEU A 75 -5.96 -3.68 -13.84
CA LEU A 75 -6.94 -4.44 -14.61
C LEU A 75 -6.76 -5.95 -14.41
N ASN A 76 -5.52 -6.44 -14.39
CA ASN A 76 -5.21 -7.85 -14.14
C ASN A 76 -5.63 -8.27 -12.73
N PHE A 77 -5.42 -7.42 -11.72
CA PHE A 77 -5.92 -7.66 -10.36
C PHE A 77 -7.44 -7.81 -10.33
N LEU A 78 -8.18 -6.88 -10.94
CA LEU A 78 -9.66 -6.92 -10.99
C LEU A 78 -10.20 -8.08 -11.82
N LYS A 79 -9.45 -8.55 -12.83
CA LYS A 79 -9.80 -9.76 -13.60
C LYS A 79 -9.62 -11.03 -12.75
N SER A 80 -8.56 -11.09 -11.95
CA SER A 80 -8.25 -12.23 -11.09
C SER A 80 -9.14 -12.30 -9.85
N TYR A 81 -9.47 -11.17 -9.22
CA TYR A 81 -10.36 -11.09 -8.06
C TYR A 81 -11.59 -10.23 -8.38
N LYS A 82 -12.74 -10.90 -8.60
CA LYS A 82 -13.99 -10.27 -9.06
C LYS A 82 -14.97 -9.91 -7.94
N ARG A 83 -14.68 -10.32 -6.70
CA ARG A 83 -15.58 -10.09 -5.56
C ARG A 83 -15.39 -8.65 -5.03
N PRO A 84 -16.43 -8.04 -4.44
CA PRO A 84 -16.32 -6.70 -3.89
C PRO A 84 -15.41 -6.68 -2.65
N ILE A 85 -14.44 -5.77 -2.63
CA ILE A 85 -13.57 -5.51 -1.49
C ILE A 85 -14.10 -4.28 -0.75
N PRO A 86 -14.29 -4.32 0.59
CA PRO A 86 -14.70 -3.15 1.36
C PRO A 86 -13.75 -1.97 1.13
N ALA A 87 -14.30 -0.77 0.98
CA ALA A 87 -13.55 0.42 0.54
C ALA A 87 -12.31 0.74 1.41
N VAL A 88 -12.39 0.49 2.71
CA VAL A 88 -11.27 0.70 3.66
C VAL A 88 -10.03 -0.11 3.29
N TYR A 89 -10.21 -1.35 2.81
CA TYR A 89 -9.10 -2.18 2.33
C TYR A 89 -8.76 -1.87 0.88
N ASN A 90 -9.77 -1.73 0.01
CA ASN A 90 -9.56 -1.57 -1.43
C ASN A 90 -8.69 -0.35 -1.76
N ASN A 91 -8.91 0.78 -1.10
CA ASN A 91 -8.13 2.00 -1.36
C ASN A 91 -6.63 1.75 -1.14
N VAL A 92 -6.27 1.12 -0.02
CA VAL A 92 -4.86 0.86 0.32
C VAL A 92 -4.28 -0.24 -0.54
N ILE A 93 -5.02 -1.30 -0.85
CA ILE A 93 -4.59 -2.35 -1.79
C ILE A 93 -4.25 -1.74 -3.15
N GLN A 94 -5.11 -0.87 -3.69
CA GLN A 94 -4.88 -0.23 -4.98
C GLN A 94 -3.66 0.69 -4.96
N GLU A 95 -3.39 1.40 -3.86
CA GLU A 95 -2.16 2.18 -3.68
C GLU A 95 -0.91 1.29 -3.61
N LEU A 96 -0.98 0.18 -2.86
CA LEU A 96 0.11 -0.79 -2.77
C LEU A 96 0.45 -1.39 -4.15
N ILE A 97 -0.57 -1.77 -4.95
CA ILE A 97 -0.38 -2.26 -6.32
C ILE A 97 0.43 -1.25 -7.15
N VAL A 98 0.09 0.04 -7.08
CA VAL A 98 0.83 1.09 -7.81
C VAL A 98 2.27 1.18 -7.33
N GLN A 99 2.48 1.23 -6.02
CA GLN A 99 3.81 1.36 -5.43
C GLN A 99 4.72 0.18 -5.82
N GLN A 100 4.19 -1.04 -5.71
CA GLN A 100 4.95 -2.25 -6.06
C GLN A 100 5.17 -2.36 -7.56
N HIS A 101 4.19 -2.00 -8.40
CA HIS A 101 4.37 -1.94 -9.85
C HIS A 101 5.55 -1.02 -10.22
N LEU A 102 5.55 0.21 -9.71
CA LEU A 102 6.59 1.20 -9.99
C LEU A 102 7.98 0.76 -9.52
N MET A 103 8.05 -0.16 -8.55
CA MET A 103 9.30 -0.74 -8.08
C MET A 103 9.68 -1.99 -8.90
N LYS A 104 8.74 -2.90 -9.18
CA LYS A 104 8.95 -4.15 -9.93
C LYS A 104 9.52 -3.89 -11.33
N TYR A 105 9.01 -2.87 -12.01
CA TYR A 105 9.41 -2.55 -13.38
C TYR A 105 10.57 -1.53 -13.45
N LYS A 106 11.23 -1.24 -12.32
CA LYS A 106 12.52 -0.51 -12.37
C LYS A 106 13.56 -1.39 -13.02
N ARG A 107 14.43 -0.79 -13.85
CA ARG A 107 15.57 -1.48 -14.47
C ARG A 107 16.47 -2.19 -13.46
N THR A 108 16.51 -1.68 -12.24
CA THR A 108 17.39 -2.11 -11.16
C THR A 108 16.74 -3.18 -10.28
N TYR A 109 15.46 -3.51 -10.52
CA TYR A 109 14.70 -4.43 -9.69
C TYR A 109 15.30 -5.84 -9.75
N ARG A 110 15.48 -6.41 -8.57
CA ARG A 110 15.78 -7.83 -8.39
C ARG A 110 14.97 -8.29 -7.18
N TYR A 111 14.28 -9.42 -7.34
CA TYR A 111 13.53 -10.02 -6.25
C TYR A 111 14.45 -10.34 -5.07
N ASP A 112 13.91 -10.20 -3.86
CA ASP A 112 14.66 -10.28 -2.63
C ASP A 112 13.80 -10.90 -1.52
N PRO A 113 14.26 -11.97 -0.84
CA PRO A 113 13.48 -12.59 0.24
C PRO A 113 13.19 -11.65 1.42
N VAL A 114 14.09 -10.72 1.75
CA VAL A 114 13.86 -9.72 2.82
C VAL A 114 12.77 -8.74 2.38
N PHE A 115 12.76 -8.35 1.11
CA PHE A 115 11.64 -7.61 0.53
C PHE A 115 10.32 -8.38 0.64
N ALA A 116 10.30 -9.67 0.28
CA ALA A 116 9.10 -10.49 0.33
C ALA A 116 8.55 -10.62 1.76
N LEU A 117 9.43 -10.86 2.75
CA LEU A 117 9.10 -10.83 4.17
C LEU A 117 8.42 -9.52 4.56
N GLY A 118 9.01 -8.39 4.18
CA GLY A 118 8.45 -7.08 4.47
C GLY A 118 7.10 -6.85 3.82
N PHE A 119 6.94 -7.21 2.54
CA PHE A 119 5.65 -7.11 1.84
C PHE A 119 4.57 -7.97 2.50
N VAL A 120 4.86 -9.24 2.77
CA VAL A 120 3.93 -10.16 3.43
C VAL A 120 3.51 -9.61 4.80
N THR A 121 4.47 -9.09 5.58
CA THR A 121 4.20 -8.46 6.88
C THR A 121 3.24 -7.27 6.75
N VAL A 122 3.48 -6.36 5.78
CA VAL A 122 2.60 -5.22 5.53
C VAL A 122 1.21 -5.68 5.10
N TYR A 123 1.14 -6.66 4.20
CA TYR A 123 -0.11 -7.17 3.68
C TYR A 123 -0.95 -7.80 4.78
N ASP A 124 -0.37 -8.66 5.60
CA ASP A 124 -1.10 -9.36 6.66
C ASP A 124 -1.61 -8.38 7.73
N GLN A 125 -0.81 -7.37 8.10
CA GLN A 125 -1.26 -6.32 9.03
C GLN A 125 -2.33 -5.41 8.42
N LEU A 126 -2.21 -5.09 7.13
CA LEU A 126 -3.24 -4.34 6.41
C LEU A 126 -4.56 -5.12 6.37
N MET A 127 -4.49 -6.41 6.11
CA MET A 127 -5.66 -7.28 5.95
C MET A 127 -6.14 -7.91 7.27
N ASP A 128 -5.53 -7.56 8.39
CA ASP A 128 -5.99 -7.99 9.71
C ASP A 128 -7.42 -7.52 9.97
N GLY A 129 -8.29 -8.40 10.46
CA GLY A 129 -9.71 -8.13 10.63
C GLY A 129 -10.53 -8.08 9.33
N TYR A 130 -9.99 -8.55 8.19
CA TYR A 130 -10.80 -8.77 6.98
C TYR A 130 -11.86 -9.87 7.23
N PRO A 131 -13.11 -9.75 6.74
CA PRO A 131 -14.20 -10.65 7.15
C PRO A 131 -14.06 -12.14 6.81
N SER A 132 -13.26 -12.49 5.79
CA SER A 132 -13.03 -13.88 5.35
C SER A 132 -11.54 -14.11 5.10
N ASP A 133 -11.00 -15.14 5.73
CA ASP A 133 -9.60 -15.54 5.55
C ASP A 133 -9.35 -16.08 4.14
N GLU A 134 -10.31 -16.80 3.56
CA GLU A 134 -10.24 -17.29 2.18
C GLU A 134 -10.14 -16.14 1.19
N ASP A 135 -10.87 -15.05 1.45
CA ASP A 135 -10.85 -13.85 0.62
C ASP A 135 -9.54 -13.09 0.79
N ARG A 136 -9.03 -12.98 2.02
CA ARG A 136 -7.71 -12.40 2.29
C ARG A 136 -6.64 -13.11 1.48
N ASP A 137 -6.64 -14.43 1.45
CA ASP A 137 -5.65 -15.22 0.73
C ASP A 137 -5.86 -15.14 -0.79
N ALA A 138 -7.11 -15.18 -1.26
CA ALA A 138 -7.43 -15.00 -2.68
C ALA A 138 -7.04 -13.61 -3.20
N ILE A 139 -7.18 -12.55 -2.39
CA ILE A 139 -6.73 -11.19 -2.73
C ILE A 139 -5.20 -11.15 -2.82
N PHE A 140 -4.48 -11.79 -1.88
CA PHE A 140 -3.01 -11.85 -1.90
C PHE A 140 -2.51 -12.51 -3.18
N GLN A 141 -3.10 -13.65 -3.50
CA GLN A 141 -2.85 -14.42 -4.71
C GLN A 141 -3.10 -13.59 -5.97
N ALA A 142 -4.26 -12.94 -6.08
CA ALA A 142 -4.59 -12.09 -7.20
C ALA A 142 -3.66 -10.87 -7.33
N TYR A 143 -3.27 -10.27 -6.21
CA TYR A 143 -2.37 -9.13 -6.13
C TYR A 143 -0.99 -9.47 -6.71
N ILE A 144 -0.37 -10.55 -6.23
CA ILE A 144 0.99 -10.93 -6.65
C ILE A 144 0.99 -11.41 -8.11
N LYS A 145 -0.03 -12.19 -8.50
CA LYS A 145 -0.19 -12.64 -9.89
C LYS A 145 -0.42 -11.48 -10.86
N ALA A 146 -1.09 -10.40 -10.44
CA ALA A 146 -1.27 -9.20 -11.27
C ALA A 146 0.07 -8.51 -11.61
N LEU A 147 1.07 -8.66 -10.75
CA LEU A 147 2.44 -8.18 -10.95
C LEU A 147 3.34 -9.16 -11.72
N LYS A 148 2.78 -10.30 -12.16
CA LYS A 148 3.49 -11.41 -12.82
C LYS A 148 4.57 -12.03 -11.92
N GLU A 149 4.24 -12.19 -10.64
CA GLU A 149 5.10 -12.85 -9.66
C GLU A 149 4.40 -14.06 -9.03
N ASP A 150 5.15 -14.83 -8.26
CA ASP A 150 4.71 -16.06 -7.61
C ASP A 150 4.32 -15.81 -6.13
N PRO A 151 3.02 -15.86 -5.79
CA PRO A 151 2.57 -15.67 -4.41
C PRO A 151 3.04 -16.77 -3.45
N GLU A 152 3.18 -18.01 -3.91
CA GLU A 152 3.67 -19.11 -3.10
C GLU A 152 5.14 -18.87 -2.71
N GLN A 153 5.97 -18.41 -3.65
CA GLN A 153 7.36 -18.03 -3.37
C GLN A 153 7.45 -16.97 -2.27
N TYR A 154 6.62 -15.92 -2.33
CA TYR A 154 6.61 -14.86 -1.31
C TYR A 154 6.31 -15.40 0.09
N ARG A 155 5.31 -16.29 0.22
CA ARG A 155 4.91 -16.88 1.50
C ARG A 155 5.99 -17.81 2.06
N ILE A 156 6.57 -18.67 1.21
CA ILE A 156 7.63 -19.61 1.60
C ILE A 156 8.89 -18.86 2.05
N ASP A 157 9.35 -17.87 1.26
CA ASP A 157 10.54 -17.10 1.59
C ASP A 157 10.33 -16.26 2.85
N ALA A 158 9.17 -15.63 3.01
CA ALA A 158 8.83 -14.91 4.23
C ALA A 158 8.87 -15.84 5.45
N GLN A 159 8.20 -17.00 5.39
CA GLN A 159 8.19 -17.98 6.48
C GLN A 159 9.59 -18.47 6.83
N LYS A 160 10.42 -18.77 5.83
CA LYS A 160 11.82 -19.21 6.03
C LYS A 160 12.63 -18.17 6.79
N LEU A 161 12.52 -16.90 6.39
CA LEU A 161 13.21 -15.81 7.09
C LEU A 161 12.65 -15.58 8.50
N GLU A 162 11.34 -15.75 8.71
CA GLU A 162 10.75 -15.66 10.05
C GLU A 162 11.28 -16.76 10.98
N GLU A 163 11.29 -18.01 10.52
CA GLU A 163 11.78 -19.15 11.28
C GLU A 163 13.26 -18.99 11.62
N TRP A 164 14.07 -18.56 10.65
CA TRP A 164 15.47 -18.24 10.89
C TRP A 164 15.62 -17.14 11.95
N ALA A 165 14.88 -16.03 11.82
CA ALA A 165 14.97 -14.89 12.74
C ALA A 165 14.60 -15.27 14.18
N ARG A 166 13.56 -16.08 14.38
CA ARG A 166 13.13 -16.56 15.71
C ARG A 166 14.19 -17.43 16.40
N ALA A 167 15.07 -18.07 15.62
CA ALA A 167 16.18 -18.85 16.13
C ALA A 167 17.45 -18.01 16.40
N GLN A 168 17.43 -16.70 16.12
CA GLN A 168 18.60 -15.83 16.30
C GLN A 168 18.60 -15.09 17.64
N THR A 169 19.79 -14.68 18.04
CA THR A 169 20.02 -13.65 19.05
C THR A 169 20.44 -12.35 18.38
N ALA A 170 20.46 -11.24 19.12
CA ALA A 170 20.91 -9.95 18.60
C ALA A 170 22.33 -9.98 17.99
N SER A 171 23.25 -10.78 18.55
CA SER A 171 24.61 -10.94 18.00
C SER A 171 24.62 -11.85 16.77
N SER A 172 23.98 -13.01 16.84
CA SER A 172 24.00 -13.99 15.73
C SER A 172 23.32 -13.47 14.47
N LEU A 173 22.35 -12.55 14.63
CA LEU A 173 21.66 -11.87 13.55
C LEU A 173 22.56 -10.88 12.81
N VAL A 174 23.37 -10.07 13.52
CA VAL A 174 24.25 -9.07 12.89
C VAL A 174 25.56 -9.66 12.37
N GLU A 175 25.97 -10.80 12.92
CA GLU A 175 27.14 -11.59 12.51
C GLU A 175 26.82 -12.61 11.42
N PHE A 176 25.72 -12.46 10.68
CA PHE A 176 25.34 -13.38 9.59
C PHE A 176 26.46 -13.61 8.56
N ALA A 177 27.33 -12.61 8.36
CA ALA A 177 28.42 -12.67 7.38
C ALA A 177 29.51 -13.69 7.72
N SER A 178 29.71 -14.03 9.01
CA SER A 178 30.70 -15.03 9.45
C SER A 178 30.13 -16.45 9.55
N ARG A 179 28.84 -16.62 9.25
CA ARG A 179 28.09 -17.86 9.44
C ARG A 179 27.67 -18.44 8.10
N GLU A 180 27.42 -19.75 8.08
CA GLU A 180 26.93 -20.44 6.89
C GLU A 180 25.52 -20.98 7.11
N GLY A 181 24.71 -20.83 6.08
CA GLY A 181 23.30 -21.20 6.07
C GLY A 181 22.59 -20.55 4.89
N GLU A 182 21.38 -21.03 4.59
CA GLU A 182 20.63 -20.56 3.42
C GLU A 182 20.26 -19.07 3.56
N VAL A 183 19.76 -18.66 4.73
CA VAL A 183 19.38 -17.26 4.99
C VAL A 183 20.60 -16.36 5.12
N GLU A 184 21.67 -16.84 5.76
CA GLU A 184 22.96 -16.16 5.80
C GLU A 184 23.49 -15.90 4.38
N GLY A 185 23.38 -16.88 3.48
CA GLY A 185 23.73 -16.75 2.06
C GLY A 185 22.90 -15.69 1.35
N ILE A 186 21.59 -15.64 1.60
CA ILE A 186 20.69 -14.59 1.09
C ILE A 186 21.15 -13.21 1.57
N LEU A 187 21.41 -13.05 2.87
CA LEU A 187 21.86 -11.77 3.44
C LEU A 187 23.25 -11.36 2.93
N LYS A 188 24.15 -12.31 2.68
CA LYS A 188 25.46 -12.07 2.04
C LYS A 188 25.30 -11.56 0.60
N ASP A 189 24.46 -12.18 -0.23
CA ASP A 189 24.17 -11.70 -1.60
C ASP A 189 23.59 -10.28 -1.59
N ILE A 190 22.70 -9.99 -0.63
CA ILE A 190 22.15 -8.64 -0.44
C ILE A 190 23.24 -7.64 -0.09
N ALA A 191 24.09 -7.98 0.88
CA ALA A 191 25.18 -7.12 1.34
C ALA A 191 26.16 -6.81 0.21
N GLU A 192 26.51 -7.80 -0.61
CA GLU A 192 27.37 -7.64 -1.78
C GLU A 192 26.72 -6.72 -2.82
N ARG A 193 25.44 -6.94 -3.13
CA ARG A 193 24.69 -6.09 -4.08
C ARG A 193 24.56 -4.65 -3.61
N ALA A 194 24.33 -4.44 -2.32
CA ALA A 194 24.17 -3.11 -1.73
C ALA A 194 25.51 -2.37 -1.58
N GLY A 195 26.62 -3.09 -1.36
CA GLY A 195 27.96 -2.52 -1.27
C GLY A 195 28.67 -2.33 -2.62
N GLY A 196 28.22 -3.01 -3.67
CA GLY A 196 28.82 -2.96 -5.00
C GLY A 196 28.56 -1.65 -5.77
N LYS A 197 29.19 -1.53 -6.96
CA LYS A 197 28.95 -0.41 -7.90
C LYS A 197 27.61 -0.51 -8.64
N GLY A 198 26.88 -1.62 -8.44
CA GLY A 198 25.56 -1.84 -9.00
C GLY A 198 24.49 -1.04 -8.27
N SER A 199 23.35 -0.82 -8.93
CA SER A 199 22.20 -0.18 -8.31
C SER A 199 21.38 -1.21 -7.52
N PHE A 200 21.55 -1.27 -6.21
CA PHE A 200 20.65 -2.01 -5.32
C PHE A 200 19.29 -1.32 -5.25
N SER A 201 18.21 -2.08 -5.53
CA SER A 201 16.84 -1.56 -5.46
C SER A 201 16.29 -1.61 -4.04
N TYR A 202 16.72 -0.64 -3.23
CA TYR A 202 16.11 -0.42 -1.93
C TYR A 202 14.62 -0.07 -2.07
N SER A 203 13.82 -0.55 -1.11
CA SER A 203 12.40 -0.22 -1.01
C SER A 203 11.96 -0.13 0.45
N ARG A 204 10.80 0.51 0.69
CA ARG A 204 10.19 0.55 2.01
C ARG A 204 9.89 -0.84 2.57
N PHE A 205 9.44 -1.76 1.72
CA PHE A 205 9.18 -3.14 2.12
C PHE A 205 10.46 -3.84 2.57
N PHE A 206 11.60 -3.56 1.93
CA PHE A 206 12.89 -4.06 2.42
C PHE A 206 13.19 -3.55 3.84
N ALA A 207 12.93 -2.27 4.14
CA ALA A 207 13.07 -1.72 5.49
C ALA A 207 12.18 -2.45 6.51
N VAL A 208 10.91 -2.68 6.17
CA VAL A 208 9.97 -3.43 7.01
C VAL A 208 10.44 -4.86 7.22
N GLY A 209 10.98 -5.52 6.19
CA GLY A 209 11.56 -6.85 6.29
C GLY A 209 12.72 -6.91 7.28
N LEU A 210 13.64 -5.94 7.23
CA LEU A 210 14.73 -5.84 8.21
C LEU A 210 14.21 -5.66 9.63
N PHE A 211 13.23 -4.77 9.81
CA PHE A 211 12.61 -4.58 11.12
C PHE A 211 11.91 -5.84 11.61
N ARG A 212 11.23 -6.58 10.73
CA ARG A 212 10.56 -7.83 11.06
C ARG A 212 11.56 -8.91 11.52
N LEU A 213 12.74 -9.01 10.89
CA LEU A 213 13.81 -9.90 11.36
C LEU A 213 14.24 -9.54 12.79
N LEU A 214 14.45 -8.25 13.07
CA LEU A 214 14.84 -7.77 14.40
C LEU A 214 13.75 -8.00 15.45
N GLU A 215 12.48 -7.78 15.10
CA GLU A 215 11.33 -8.02 15.95
C GLU A 215 11.25 -9.49 16.37
N LEU A 216 11.36 -10.41 15.42
CA LEU A 216 11.30 -11.85 15.67
C LEU A 216 12.47 -12.38 16.50
N ALA A 217 13.65 -11.75 16.39
CA ALA A 217 14.82 -12.05 17.20
C ALA A 217 14.82 -11.34 18.57
N ASN A 218 13.76 -10.59 18.91
CA ASN A 218 13.69 -9.72 20.10
C ASN A 218 14.89 -8.75 20.22
N ALA A 219 15.34 -8.20 19.09
CA ALA A 219 16.56 -7.41 18.98
C ALA A 219 16.29 -6.00 18.40
N THR A 220 15.21 -5.36 18.83
CA THR A 220 14.72 -4.07 18.28
C THR A 220 15.49 -2.83 18.77
N GLU A 221 16.63 -3.03 19.45
CA GLU A 221 17.47 -1.94 19.92
C GLU A 221 18.10 -1.14 18.76
N PRO A 222 18.13 0.21 18.82
CA PRO A 222 18.64 1.04 17.72
C PRO A 222 20.10 0.73 17.32
N LYS A 223 20.92 0.27 18.27
CA LYS A 223 22.32 -0.12 18.03
C LYS A 223 22.44 -1.39 17.19
N ILE A 224 21.52 -2.34 17.37
CA ILE A 224 21.51 -3.59 16.61
C ILE A 224 21.05 -3.32 15.18
N LEU A 225 20.02 -2.49 14.99
CA LEU A 225 19.60 -2.03 13.66
C LEU A 225 20.75 -1.33 12.91
N GLU A 226 21.51 -0.48 13.60
CA GLU A 226 22.68 0.20 13.01
C GLU A 226 23.76 -0.79 12.57
N LYS A 227 24.10 -1.78 13.40
CA LYS A 227 25.03 -2.86 13.03
C LYS A 227 24.53 -3.68 11.85
N LEU A 228 23.25 -4.06 11.85
CA LEU A 228 22.65 -4.82 10.75
C LEU A 228 22.70 -4.03 9.43
N CYS A 229 22.34 -2.75 9.45
CA CYS A 229 22.42 -1.88 8.28
C CYS A 229 23.86 -1.77 7.76
N ALA A 230 24.84 -1.66 8.67
CA ALA A 230 26.25 -1.62 8.31
C ALA A 230 26.71 -2.94 7.66
N SER A 231 26.39 -4.09 8.27
CA SER A 231 26.70 -5.42 7.71
C SER A 231 26.06 -5.65 6.33
N LEU A 232 24.88 -5.08 6.08
CA LEU A 232 24.18 -5.16 4.81
C LEU A 232 24.58 -4.07 3.79
N ASN A 233 25.47 -3.13 4.15
CA ASN A 233 25.80 -1.97 3.32
C ASN A 233 24.58 -1.11 2.92
N VAL A 234 23.57 -1.01 3.80
CA VAL A 234 22.34 -0.23 3.55
C VAL A 234 22.33 1.05 4.39
N ASN A 235 21.80 2.13 3.82
CA ASN A 235 21.74 3.42 4.49
C ASN A 235 20.73 3.41 5.65
N LYS A 236 21.23 3.44 6.90
CA LYS A 236 20.42 3.50 8.12
C LYS A 236 19.37 4.62 8.12
N ARG A 237 19.74 5.84 7.68
CA ARG A 237 18.80 6.98 7.67
C ARG A 237 17.60 6.76 6.75
N SER A 238 17.78 6.04 5.63
CA SER A 238 16.67 5.66 4.77
C SER A 238 15.77 4.63 5.44
N VAL A 239 16.36 3.64 6.12
CA VAL A 239 15.61 2.65 6.92
C VAL A 239 14.79 3.32 8.01
N ASP A 240 15.39 4.18 8.84
CA ASP A 240 14.68 4.90 9.91
C ASP A 240 13.49 5.70 9.36
N ARG A 241 13.72 6.46 8.27
CA ARG A 241 12.66 7.25 7.62
C ARG A 241 11.50 6.38 7.14
N ASP A 242 11.78 5.26 6.48
CA ASP A 242 10.75 4.39 5.93
C ASP A 242 10.01 3.59 7.01
N LEU A 243 10.67 3.26 8.13
CA LEU A 243 10.02 2.69 9.31
C LEU A 243 9.08 3.67 10.00
N ASP A 244 9.45 4.96 10.11
CA ASP A 244 8.56 6.00 10.62
C ASP A 244 7.31 6.17 9.75
N VAL A 245 7.49 6.18 8.42
CA VAL A 245 6.37 6.23 7.47
C VAL A 245 5.47 5.01 7.62
N TYR A 246 6.06 3.82 7.76
CA TYR A 246 5.31 2.58 7.95
C TYR A 246 4.48 2.59 9.24
N ARG A 247 5.10 2.98 10.37
CA ARG A 247 4.39 3.10 11.66
C ARG A 247 3.20 4.05 11.55
N ASN A 248 3.40 5.20 10.91
CA ASN A 248 2.34 6.19 10.72
C ASN A 248 1.22 5.68 9.80
N LEU A 249 1.52 4.85 8.79
CA LEU A 249 0.52 4.22 7.93
C LEU A 249 -0.32 3.21 8.71
N LEU A 250 0.31 2.32 9.48
CA LEU A 250 -0.40 1.34 10.30
C LEU A 250 -1.32 1.98 11.33
N SER A 251 -0.84 3.02 12.05
CA SER A 251 -1.68 3.71 13.05
C SER A 251 -2.94 4.31 12.43
N LYS A 252 -2.84 4.88 11.22
CA LYS A 252 -4.00 5.42 10.50
C LYS A 252 -4.97 4.32 10.04
N LEU A 253 -4.44 3.17 9.61
CA LEU A 253 -5.26 2.01 9.22
C LEU A 253 -6.04 1.44 10.40
N VAL A 254 -5.39 1.28 11.55
CA VAL A 254 -6.05 0.82 12.78
C VAL A 254 -7.19 1.76 13.16
N GLN A 255 -6.94 3.08 13.18
CA GLN A 255 -7.98 4.09 13.46
C GLN A 255 -9.14 4.02 12.47
N ALA A 256 -8.85 3.85 11.17
CA ALA A 256 -9.89 3.73 10.14
C ALA A 256 -10.74 2.46 10.30
N LYS A 257 -10.12 1.34 10.69
CA LYS A 257 -10.82 0.07 10.97
C LYS A 257 -11.74 0.18 12.19
N GLU A 258 -11.26 0.81 13.27
CA GLU A 258 -12.07 1.04 14.48
C GLU A 258 -13.30 1.90 14.18
N LEU A 259 -13.13 3.00 13.44
CA LEU A 259 -14.24 3.86 13.02
C LEU A 259 -15.26 3.12 12.13
N LEU A 260 -14.78 2.27 11.21
CA LEU A 260 -15.67 1.45 10.37
C LEU A 260 -16.45 0.44 11.21
N LYS A 261 -15.77 -0.23 12.15
CA LYS A 261 -16.40 -1.20 13.06
C LYS A 261 -17.48 -0.53 13.89
N GLU A 262 -17.19 0.61 14.51
CA GLU A 262 -18.18 1.38 15.25
C GLU A 262 -19.36 1.80 14.38
N TYR A 263 -19.11 2.23 13.15
CA TYR A 263 -20.17 2.60 12.21
C TYR A 263 -21.07 1.41 11.88
N MET A 264 -20.47 0.25 11.58
CA MET A 264 -21.22 -0.98 11.29
C MET A 264 -22.04 -1.45 12.49
N ASP A 265 -21.48 -1.39 13.70
CA ASP A 265 -22.17 -1.77 14.93
C ASP A 265 -23.36 -0.83 15.22
N ARG A 266 -23.19 0.48 15.00
CA ARG A 266 -24.29 1.46 15.11
C ARG A 266 -25.39 1.22 14.09
N GLU A 267 -25.04 0.93 12.84
CA GLU A 267 -26.03 0.64 11.79
C GLU A 267 -26.75 -0.69 12.02
N LYS A 268 -26.04 -1.70 12.53
CA LYS A 268 -26.65 -2.98 12.95
C LYS A 268 -27.63 -2.76 14.09
N LYS A 269 -27.26 -2.00 15.13
CA LYS A 269 -28.14 -1.65 16.24
C LYS A 269 -29.39 -0.88 15.77
N LYS A 270 -29.23 0.12 14.91
CA LYS A 270 -30.38 0.84 14.32
C LYS A 270 -31.30 -0.07 13.49
N ARG A 271 -30.74 -1.05 12.78
CA ARG A 271 -31.54 -2.04 12.03
C ARG A 271 -32.27 -2.99 12.95
N GLU A 272 -31.63 -3.46 14.01
CA GLU A 272 -32.26 -4.30 15.04
C GLU A 272 -33.39 -3.55 15.75
N GLU A 273 -33.18 -2.27 16.10
CA GLU A 273 -34.21 -1.40 16.66
C GLU A 273 -35.39 -1.21 15.68
N ARG A 274 -35.13 -1.01 14.38
CA ARG A 274 -36.19 -0.91 13.36
C ARG A 274 -36.90 -2.25 13.08
N ALA A 275 -36.18 -3.36 13.16
CA ALA A 275 -36.74 -4.71 13.00
C ALA A 275 -37.48 -5.21 14.26
N GLY A 276 -37.27 -4.58 15.42
CA GLY A 276 -38.04 -4.80 16.65
C GLY A 276 -39.33 -3.98 16.76
N VAL A 277 -39.58 -3.05 15.84
CA VAL A 277 -40.81 -2.22 15.76
C VAL A 277 -42.02 -2.84 14.98
N PRO A 278 -42.07 -4.13 14.54
CA PRO A 278 -43.31 -4.70 13.99
C PRO A 278 -44.49 -4.72 14.98
N GLN A 279 -44.23 -4.75 16.29
CA GLN A 279 -45.29 -4.85 17.32
C GLN A 279 -46.07 -3.55 17.55
N ALA A 280 -45.54 -2.38 17.16
CA ALA A 280 -46.27 -1.12 17.29
C ALA A 280 -47.34 -0.94 16.21
N ASN A 281 -47.14 -1.53 15.02
CA ASN A 281 -48.10 -1.45 13.92
C ASN A 281 -49.27 -2.43 14.06
N GLU A 282 -49.08 -3.58 14.72
CA GLU A 282 -50.20 -4.47 15.10
C GLU A 282 -51.12 -3.83 16.14
N ALA A 283 -50.58 -3.08 17.10
CA ALA A 283 -51.39 -2.37 18.10
C ALA A 283 -52.25 -1.25 17.48
N ILE A 284 -51.73 -0.51 16.50
CA ILE A 284 -52.47 0.55 15.80
C ILE A 284 -53.61 -0.06 14.94
N THR A 285 -53.38 -1.21 14.32
CA THR A 285 -54.42 -1.90 13.52
C THR A 285 -55.53 -2.46 14.42
N LYS A 286 -55.20 -2.88 15.66
CA LYS A 286 -56.18 -3.36 16.64
C LYS A 286 -57.01 -2.21 17.25
N CYS A 287 -56.39 -1.06 17.53
CA CYS A 287 -57.12 0.11 18.03
C CYS A 287 -58.05 0.75 16.98
N LEU A 288 -57.69 0.73 15.69
CA LEU A 288 -58.57 1.24 14.61
C LEU A 288 -59.75 0.31 14.29
N GLY A 289 -59.63 -0.99 14.57
CA GLY A 289 -60.71 -1.97 14.41
C GLY A 289 -61.80 -1.90 15.50
N GLU A 290 -61.48 -1.37 16.68
CA GLU A 290 -62.43 -1.27 17.80
C GLU A 290 -63.33 -0.03 17.74
N TYR A 291 -62.96 1.03 17.00
CA TYR A 291 -63.80 2.23 16.83
C TYR A 291 -64.92 2.08 15.78
N GLN A 292 -64.95 0.99 15.00
CA GLN A 292 -66.01 0.76 14.00
C GLN A 292 -67.22 -0.01 14.53
N HIS A 293 -67.24 -0.41 15.82
CA HIS A 293 -68.35 -1.17 16.41
C HIS A 293 -69.09 -0.48 17.58
N ALA A 294 -68.89 0.81 17.79
CA ALA A 294 -69.63 1.58 18.79
C ALA A 294 -70.35 2.78 18.14
N GLY A 295 -71.51 2.56 17.53
CA GLY A 295 -72.37 3.66 17.07
C GLY A 295 -73.49 3.26 16.12
N LEU A 296 -74.66 3.02 16.72
CA LEU A 296 -76.03 3.02 16.16
C LEU A 296 -76.46 1.86 15.24
#